data_AF-A0A6L7IYB6-F1
#
_entry.id   AF-A0A6L7IYB6-F1
#
_cell.length_a   1.000
_cell.length_b   1.000
_cell.length_c   1.000
_cell.angle_alpha   90.00
_cell.angle_beta   90.00
_cell.angle_gamma   90.00
#
_symmetry.space_group_name_H-M   'P 1'
#
loop_
_entity.id
_entity.type
_entity.pdbx_description
1 polymer ?
#
loop_
_entity_poly.entity_id
_entity_poly.type
_entity_poly.pdbx_seq_one_letter_code
_entity_poly.pdbx_strand_id
1 'polypeptide(L)'
;MPVHLLVPRASDRRRLKRATCHACSEALVPGSILRIARDVCSASPELCFLHLASSLTLPRLVRLGFELCGSYRLSASNPAGFVKGDPLTSVAELGRFLEAAGSARGAVLAKRALGYVLDGSASPMETILVMLLCLPPRWGGYGLPAPRMNARVDVTKRARMASAKGYYVCDLLWPGQNVAVEYDSDAYHTGAERIASDASRRNALSYLGIAVVTVTRAQVLDCDGMDKTARAIAKLLGKRLRFDDRTWKPARLALRRELLSFSHEVV
;
A
#
# COMPACT_ATOMS: atom_id res chain seq x y z
N MET A 1 1.39 23.44 -0.03
CA MET A 1 2.66 22.99 0.58
C MET A 1 3.86 23.68 -0.07
N PRO A 2 4.94 23.96 0.66
CA PRO A 2 6.20 24.46 0.08
C PRO A 2 6.92 23.36 -0.71
N VAL A 3 7.73 23.74 -1.71
CA VAL A 3 8.62 22.82 -2.44
C VAL A 3 9.87 22.55 -1.59
N HIS A 4 10.31 21.30 -1.50
CA HIS A 4 11.53 20.95 -0.76
C HIS A 4 12.71 20.88 -1.73
N LEU A 5 13.75 21.68 -1.50
CA LEU A 5 14.95 21.77 -2.32
C LEU A 5 16.13 21.13 -1.60
N LEU A 6 16.91 20.32 -2.31
CA LEU A 6 18.17 19.78 -1.82
C LEU A 6 19.32 20.68 -2.26
N VAL A 7 20.18 21.08 -1.32
CA VAL A 7 21.38 21.89 -1.59
C VAL A 7 22.63 21.18 -1.06
N PRO A 8 23.81 21.33 -1.69
CA PRO A 8 25.00 20.57 -1.32
C PRO A 8 25.62 21.04 0.01
N ARG A 9 25.41 22.29 0.42
CA ARG A 9 25.93 22.83 1.69
C ARG A 9 24.90 23.64 2.45
N ALA A 10 25.07 23.73 3.77
CA ALA A 10 24.22 24.56 4.62
C ALA A 10 24.30 26.05 4.26
N SER A 11 25.46 26.52 3.78
CA SER A 11 25.68 27.88 3.26
C SER A 11 24.85 28.20 2.03
N ASP A 12 24.45 27.19 1.26
CA ASP A 12 23.74 27.37 -0.01
C ASP A 12 22.21 27.46 0.20
N ARG A 13 21.75 27.30 1.46
CA ARG A 13 20.34 27.44 1.82
C ARG A 13 19.90 28.88 1.58
N ARG A 14 18.78 29.04 0.88
CA ARG A 14 18.12 30.33 0.67
C ARG A 14 16.80 30.38 1.42
N ARG A 15 16.47 31.54 1.99
CA ARG A 15 15.15 31.80 2.57
C ARG A 15 14.18 32.13 1.44
N LEU A 16 13.30 31.19 1.12
CA LEU A 16 12.33 31.32 0.04
C LEU A 16 10.90 31.27 0.62
N LYS A 17 9.98 32.10 0.12
CA LYS A 17 8.60 32.16 0.64
C LYS A 17 7.81 30.86 0.42
N ARG A 18 8.12 30.10 -0.63
CA ARG A 18 7.38 28.89 -1.05
C ARG A 18 8.27 27.64 -1.14
N ALA A 19 9.48 27.68 -0.58
CA ALA A 19 10.38 26.54 -0.61
C ALA A 19 11.22 26.41 0.66
N THR A 20 11.56 25.17 1.00
CA THR A 20 12.41 24.82 2.15
C THR A 20 13.67 24.14 1.65
N CYS A 21 14.83 24.70 1.99
CA CYS A 21 16.13 24.14 1.61
C CYS A 21 16.63 23.14 2.66
N HIS A 22 16.97 21.93 2.22
CA HIS A 22 17.60 20.88 3.02
C HIS A 22 19.04 20.73 2.52
N ALA A 23 20.01 20.84 3.43
CA ALA A 23 21.40 20.62 3.05
C ALA A 23 21.77 19.14 3.21
N CYS A 24 22.36 18.56 2.17
CA CYS A 24 22.98 17.24 2.19
C CYS A 24 24.40 17.38 1.63
N SER A 25 25.38 17.30 2.54
CA SER A 25 26.80 17.35 2.19
C SER A 25 27.40 15.98 1.93
N GLU A 26 26.65 14.92 2.20
CA GLU A 26 27.05 13.54 1.91
C GLU A 26 26.90 13.27 0.41
N ALA A 27 27.79 12.42 -0.12
CA ALA A 27 27.68 11.97 -1.49
C ALA A 27 26.38 11.17 -1.66
N LEU A 28 25.56 11.56 -2.65
CA LEU A 28 24.33 10.85 -2.96
C LEU A 28 24.65 9.56 -3.72
N VAL A 29 23.83 8.53 -3.49
CA VAL A 29 23.87 7.29 -4.27
C VAL A 29 23.65 7.63 -5.75
N PRO A 30 24.41 7.05 -6.71
CA PRO A 30 24.15 7.24 -8.13
C PRO A 30 22.67 6.98 -8.49
N GLY A 31 22.08 7.85 -9.31
CA GLY A 31 20.64 7.78 -9.65
C GLY A 31 19.70 8.50 -8.66
N SER A 32 20.21 9.06 -7.56
CA SER A 32 19.42 9.83 -6.58
C SER A 32 18.73 11.07 -7.16
N ILE A 33 19.23 11.62 -8.27
CA ILE A 33 18.73 12.85 -8.89
C ILE A 33 18.37 12.54 -10.34
N LEU A 34 17.11 12.79 -10.69
CA LEU A 34 16.54 12.56 -12.02
C LEU A 34 16.32 13.90 -12.73
N ARG A 35 16.83 14.06 -13.94
CA ARG A 35 16.57 15.25 -14.76
C ARG A 35 15.17 15.15 -15.38
N ILE A 36 14.27 16.06 -15.02
CA ILE A 36 12.87 16.07 -15.50
C ILE A 36 12.61 17.17 -16.55
N ALA A 37 13.47 18.18 -16.64
CA ALA A 37 13.51 19.17 -17.71
C ALA A 37 14.95 19.68 -17.88
N ARG A 38 15.21 20.57 -18.85
CA ARG A 38 16.56 21.09 -19.16
C ARG A 38 17.33 21.53 -17.90
N ASP A 39 16.68 22.31 -17.05
CA ASP A 39 17.28 22.92 -15.85
C ASP A 39 16.56 22.51 -14.56
N VAL A 40 15.77 21.43 -14.60
CA VAL A 40 14.97 20.98 -13.46
C VAL A 40 15.28 19.51 -13.19
N CYS A 41 15.69 19.24 -11.96
CA CYS A 41 15.91 17.90 -11.44
C CYS A 41 14.97 17.61 -10.28
N SER A 42 14.58 16.34 -10.13
CA SER A 42 13.83 15.81 -9.00
C SER A 42 14.69 14.81 -8.23
N ALA A 43 14.42 14.65 -6.94
CA ALA A 43 14.82 13.44 -6.22
C ALA A 43 14.21 12.21 -6.91
N SER A 44 14.96 11.11 -6.95
CA SER A 44 14.41 9.81 -7.32
C SER A 44 13.37 9.34 -6.28
N PRO A 45 12.45 8.43 -6.64
CA PRO A 45 11.52 7.82 -5.69
C PRO A 45 12.22 7.22 -4.47
N GLU A 46 13.37 6.58 -4.65
CA GLU A 46 14.16 5.94 -3.61
C GLU A 46 14.79 6.97 -2.66
N LEU A 47 15.37 8.05 -3.20
CA LEU A 47 15.89 9.13 -2.37
C LEU A 47 14.76 9.82 -1.59
N CYS A 48 13.60 10.03 -2.23
CA CYS A 48 12.42 10.58 -1.60
C CYS A 48 11.95 9.73 -0.41
N PHE A 49 11.87 8.41 -0.61
CA PHE A 49 11.52 7.46 0.44
C PHE A 49 12.50 7.52 1.64
N LEU A 50 13.80 7.54 1.37
CA LEU A 50 14.83 7.67 2.41
C LEU A 50 14.73 9.00 3.17
N HIS A 51 14.59 10.12 2.45
CA HIS A 51 14.50 11.44 3.08
C HIS A 51 13.24 11.59 3.94
N LEU A 52 12.10 11.12 3.46
CA LEU A 52 10.83 11.16 4.20
C LEU A 52 10.82 10.21 5.40
N ALA A 53 11.71 9.22 5.47
CA ALA A 53 11.90 8.41 6.67
C ALA A 53 12.39 9.21 7.88
N SER A 54 12.89 10.43 7.70
CA SER A 54 13.29 11.32 8.80
C SER A 54 12.13 12.15 9.37
N SER A 55 10.98 12.18 8.70
CA SER A 55 9.83 13.03 9.08
C SER A 55 8.51 12.26 9.22
N LEU A 56 8.40 11.06 8.65
CA LEU A 56 7.20 10.24 8.69
C LEU A 56 7.27 9.19 9.81
N THR A 57 6.10 8.85 10.36
CA THR A 57 5.92 7.67 11.21
C THR A 57 6.03 6.40 10.37
N LEU A 58 6.31 5.25 11.00
CA LEU A 58 6.43 3.97 10.27
C LEU A 58 5.20 3.67 9.40
N PRO A 59 3.95 3.77 9.90
CA PRO A 59 2.78 3.53 9.04
C PRO A 59 2.70 4.46 7.85
N ARG A 60 2.98 5.76 8.02
CA ARG A 60 2.97 6.72 6.90
C ARG A 60 4.05 6.40 5.87
N LEU A 61 5.23 5.99 6.32
CA LEU A 61 6.33 5.60 5.43
C LEU A 61 6.01 4.30 4.66
N VAL A 62 5.40 3.30 5.32
CA VAL A 62 4.93 2.08 4.64
C VAL A 62 3.90 2.43 3.58
N ARG A 63 2.92 3.29 3.90
CA ARG A 63 1.91 3.77 2.93
C ARG A 63 2.54 4.48 1.74
N LEU A 64 3.54 5.33 1.97
CA LEU A 64 4.30 5.96 0.88
C LEU A 64 4.98 4.90 0.01
N GLY A 65 5.61 3.89 0.62
CA GLY A 65 6.23 2.78 -0.12
C GLY A 65 5.23 2.06 -1.02
N PHE A 66 4.02 1.79 -0.52
CA PHE A 66 2.94 1.21 -1.33
C PHE A 66 2.51 2.10 -2.50
N GLU A 67 2.43 3.42 -2.30
CA GLU A 67 2.12 4.35 -3.39
C GLU A 67 3.23 4.35 -4.45
N LEU A 68 4.50 4.41 -4.03
CA LEU A 68 5.64 4.41 -4.96
C LEU A 68 5.75 3.11 -5.76
N CYS A 69 5.48 1.96 -5.12
CA CYS A 69 5.56 0.61 -5.71
C CYS A 69 4.22 0.12 -6.32
N GLY A 70 3.17 0.93 -6.21
CA GLY A 70 1.82 0.62 -6.66
C GLY A 70 1.48 1.28 -7.98
N SER A 71 0.35 0.88 -8.55
CA SER A 71 -0.15 1.38 -9.83
C SER A 71 -1.12 2.57 -9.69
N TYR A 72 -0.98 3.36 -8.62
CA TYR A 72 -1.82 4.52 -8.32
C TYR A 72 -1.05 5.71 -7.70
N ARG A 73 -1.53 6.93 -7.93
CA ARG A 73 -1.00 8.16 -7.31
C ARG A 73 -2.09 8.96 -6.65
N LEU A 74 -1.87 9.44 -5.44
CA LEU A 74 -2.82 10.34 -4.77
C LEU A 74 -2.93 11.64 -5.55
N SER A 75 -4.16 12.10 -5.75
CA SER A 75 -4.45 13.27 -6.58
C SER A 75 -5.62 14.04 -6.00
N ALA A 76 -5.34 15.15 -5.31
CA ALA A 76 -6.36 16.01 -4.72
C ALA A 76 -7.28 16.67 -5.76
N SER A 77 -6.84 16.77 -7.01
CA SER A 77 -7.66 17.30 -8.11
C SER A 77 -8.59 16.27 -8.74
N ASN A 78 -8.46 14.98 -8.41
CA ASN A 78 -9.33 13.94 -8.92
C ASN A 78 -10.47 13.67 -7.92
N PRO A 79 -11.74 13.63 -8.33
CA PRO A 79 -12.85 13.33 -7.42
C PRO A 79 -12.75 11.99 -6.68
N ALA A 80 -12.08 11.00 -7.26
CA ALA A 80 -11.81 9.72 -6.60
C ALA A 80 -10.64 9.80 -5.58
N GLY A 81 -9.92 10.91 -5.54
CA GLY A 81 -8.76 11.18 -4.71
C GLY A 81 -7.44 10.55 -5.18
N PHE A 82 -7.44 9.85 -6.31
CA PHE A 82 -6.25 9.26 -6.92
C PHE A 82 -6.42 9.04 -8.43
N VAL A 83 -5.31 8.79 -9.11
CA VAL A 83 -5.25 8.39 -10.53
C VAL A 83 -4.46 7.10 -10.67
N LYS A 84 -4.71 6.34 -11.75
CA LYS A 84 -3.87 5.19 -12.12
C LYS A 84 -2.57 5.66 -12.76
N GLY A 85 -1.50 4.90 -12.58
CA GLY A 85 -0.22 5.14 -13.24
C GLY A 85 0.79 4.04 -12.94
N ASP A 86 1.76 3.82 -13.83
CA ASP A 86 2.78 2.78 -13.63
C ASP A 86 3.62 3.05 -12.38
N PRO A 87 4.03 2.01 -11.59
CA PRO A 87 4.90 2.16 -10.42
C PRO A 87 6.11 3.06 -10.68
N LEU A 88 6.44 3.94 -9.72
CA LEU A 88 7.62 4.82 -9.85
C LEU A 88 8.92 4.07 -9.56
N THR A 89 8.81 2.99 -8.79
CA THR A 89 9.90 2.12 -8.35
C THR A 89 9.30 0.77 -7.95
N SER A 90 10.13 -0.11 -7.39
CA SER A 90 9.73 -1.39 -6.83
C SER A 90 10.32 -1.60 -5.43
N VAL A 91 9.78 -2.54 -4.67
CA VAL A 91 10.35 -2.95 -3.37
C VAL A 91 11.81 -3.37 -3.53
N ALA A 92 12.15 -4.04 -4.64
CA ALA A 92 13.51 -4.44 -4.96
C ALA A 92 14.45 -3.25 -5.21
N GLU A 93 13.98 -2.22 -5.93
CA GLU A 93 14.74 -0.99 -6.20
C GLU A 93 14.95 -0.14 -4.94
N LEU A 94 13.90 0.06 -4.14
CA LEU A 94 14.01 0.68 -2.82
C LEU A 94 15.04 -0.06 -1.95
N GLY A 95 14.98 -1.41 -1.94
CA GLY A 95 15.93 -2.23 -1.19
C GLY A 95 17.38 -2.02 -1.63
N ARG A 96 17.65 -2.11 -2.94
CA ARG A 96 18.99 -1.86 -3.49
C ARG A 96 19.52 -0.48 -3.15
N PHE A 97 18.67 0.55 -3.24
CA PHE A 97 19.05 1.91 -2.91
C PHE A 97 19.37 2.08 -1.43
N LEU A 98 18.55 1.51 -0.53
CA LEU A 98 18.77 1.59 0.91
C LEU A 98 20.02 0.82 1.36
N GLU A 99 20.43 -0.23 0.66
CA GLU A 99 21.73 -0.87 0.89
C GLU A 99 22.88 0.02 0.46
N ALA A 100 22.80 0.64 -0.72
CA ALA A 100 23.82 1.58 -1.20
C ALA A 100 23.93 2.86 -0.34
N ALA A 101 22.82 3.31 0.24
CA ALA A 101 22.78 4.49 1.11
C ALA A 101 23.39 4.24 2.51
N GLY A 102 23.67 2.98 2.87
CA GLY A 102 24.34 2.64 4.12
C GLY A 102 23.62 3.17 5.38
N SER A 103 24.35 3.91 6.21
CA SER A 103 23.87 4.48 7.48
C SER A 103 23.31 5.91 7.35
N ALA A 104 22.89 6.32 6.15
CA ALA A 104 22.30 7.63 5.93
C ALA A 104 21.13 7.91 6.89
N ARG A 105 20.89 9.18 7.19
CA ARG A 105 19.79 9.58 8.09
C ARG A 105 18.45 9.05 7.56
N GLY A 106 17.71 8.37 8.42
CA GLY A 106 16.43 7.75 8.08
C GLY A 106 16.54 6.30 7.58
N ALA A 107 17.74 5.79 7.24
CA ALA A 107 17.91 4.46 6.67
C ALA A 107 17.36 3.34 7.57
N VAL A 108 17.52 3.43 8.89
CA VAL A 108 16.99 2.43 9.84
C VAL A 108 15.47 2.33 9.76
N LEU A 109 14.77 3.47 9.75
CA LEU A 109 13.31 3.48 9.65
C LEU A 109 12.85 3.06 8.24
N ALA A 110 13.55 3.52 7.20
CA ALA A 110 13.28 3.16 5.81
C ALA A 110 13.39 1.64 5.57
N LYS A 111 14.49 1.01 6.01
CA LYS A 111 14.66 -0.46 5.92
C LYS A 111 13.59 -1.19 6.71
N ARG A 112 13.23 -0.71 7.90
CA ARG A 112 12.15 -1.28 8.70
C ARG A 112 10.78 -1.16 8.02
N ALA A 113 10.47 -0.02 7.41
CA ALA A 113 9.22 0.21 6.70
C ALA A 113 9.15 -0.64 5.42
N LEU A 114 10.24 -0.70 4.65
CA LEU A 114 10.32 -1.50 3.43
C LEU A 114 9.98 -2.97 3.66
N GLY A 115 10.32 -3.53 4.83
CA GLY A 115 9.94 -4.89 5.22
C GLY A 115 8.42 -5.16 5.33
N TYR A 116 7.57 -4.14 5.20
CA TYR A 116 6.11 -4.26 5.17
C TYR A 116 5.47 -3.78 3.86
N VAL A 117 6.26 -3.28 2.90
CA VAL A 117 5.77 -2.80 1.61
C VAL A 117 5.68 -3.97 0.63
N LEU A 118 4.64 -3.98 -0.19
CA LEU A 118 4.45 -4.94 -1.28
C LEU A 118 4.25 -4.18 -2.59
N ASP A 119 4.80 -4.72 -3.68
CA ASP A 119 4.54 -4.20 -5.02
C ASP A 119 3.08 -4.44 -5.42
N GLY A 120 2.55 -3.58 -6.30
CA GLY A 120 1.34 -3.89 -7.05
C GLY A 120 0.01 -3.58 -6.37
N SER A 121 -0.05 -2.76 -5.32
CA SER A 121 -1.32 -2.16 -4.88
C SER A 121 -1.89 -1.26 -5.98
N ALA A 122 -3.18 -1.36 -6.30
CA ALA A 122 -3.81 -0.63 -7.39
C ALA A 122 -4.70 0.54 -6.93
N SER A 123 -4.92 0.66 -5.63
CA SER A 123 -5.64 1.78 -5.04
C SER A 123 -5.18 2.13 -3.62
N PRO A 124 -5.47 3.35 -3.12
CA PRO A 124 -5.21 3.71 -1.73
C PRO A 124 -5.94 2.80 -0.73
N MET A 125 -7.14 2.32 -1.07
CA MET A 125 -7.94 1.48 -0.17
C MET A 125 -7.41 0.06 -0.08
N GLU A 126 -6.86 -0.51 -1.15
CA GLU A 126 -6.12 -1.77 -1.10
C GLU A 126 -4.88 -1.66 -0.21
N THR A 127 -4.13 -0.55 -0.34
CA THR A 127 -2.98 -0.25 0.54
C THR A 127 -3.41 -0.19 2.01
N ILE A 128 -4.49 0.54 2.31
CA ILE A 128 -5.02 0.62 3.68
C ILE A 128 -5.44 -0.76 4.18
N LEU A 129 -6.16 -1.54 3.37
CA LEU A 129 -6.64 -2.86 3.73
C LEU A 129 -5.48 -3.82 4.05
N VAL A 130 -4.47 -3.91 3.19
CA VAL A 130 -3.32 -4.80 3.42
C VAL A 130 -2.50 -4.35 4.62
N MET A 131 -2.34 -3.04 4.84
CA MET A 131 -1.64 -2.52 6.02
C MET A 131 -2.38 -2.83 7.31
N LEU A 132 -3.71 -2.69 7.35
CA LEU A 132 -4.51 -3.08 8.53
C LEU A 132 -4.38 -4.58 8.80
N LEU A 133 -4.46 -5.43 7.78
CA LEU A 133 -4.37 -6.88 7.92
C LEU A 133 -2.98 -7.35 8.33
N CYS A 134 -1.92 -6.80 7.74
CA CYS A 134 -0.58 -7.40 7.78
C CYS A 134 0.41 -6.70 8.72
N LEU A 135 0.21 -5.41 9.05
CA LEU A 135 1.12 -4.76 10.00
C LEU A 135 1.11 -5.49 11.35
N PRO A 136 2.25 -5.58 12.05
CA PRO A 136 2.30 -6.25 13.36
C PRO A 136 1.36 -5.61 14.39
N PRO A 137 0.89 -6.38 15.40
CA PRO A 137 0.03 -5.86 16.46
C PRO A 137 0.57 -4.65 17.21
N ARG A 138 1.90 -4.56 17.43
CA ARG A 138 2.54 -3.38 18.05
C ARG A 138 2.34 -2.08 17.26
N TRP A 139 2.06 -2.19 15.96
CA TRP A 139 1.74 -1.07 15.07
C TRP A 139 0.24 -0.97 14.76
N GLY A 140 -0.60 -1.75 15.45
CA GLY A 140 -2.05 -1.69 15.34
C GLY A 140 -2.69 -2.56 14.26
N GLY A 141 -1.91 -3.32 13.48
CA GLY A 141 -2.45 -4.26 12.50
C GLY A 141 -2.77 -5.63 13.11
N TYR A 142 -3.27 -6.55 12.28
CA TYR A 142 -3.63 -7.91 12.70
C TYR A 142 -2.48 -8.92 12.60
N GLY A 143 -1.35 -8.56 11.99
CA GLY A 143 -0.17 -9.42 11.86
C GLY A 143 -0.39 -10.66 11.00
N LEU A 144 -1.31 -10.59 10.02
CA LEU A 144 -1.46 -11.63 9.01
C LEU A 144 -0.23 -11.71 8.09
N PRO A 145 0.07 -12.88 7.51
CA PRO A 145 1.14 -12.99 6.53
C PRO A 145 0.87 -12.09 5.33
N ALA A 146 1.93 -11.61 4.67
CA ALA A 146 1.79 -10.79 3.47
C ALA A 146 1.13 -11.58 2.31
N PRO A 147 0.10 -11.01 1.64
CA PRO A 147 -0.44 -11.57 0.41
C PRO A 147 0.44 -11.21 -0.79
N ARG A 148 0.09 -11.74 -1.96
CA ARG A 148 0.44 -11.15 -3.25
C ARG A 148 -0.64 -10.13 -3.63
N MET A 149 -0.26 -8.90 -3.92
CA MET A 149 -1.19 -7.87 -4.36
C MET A 149 -1.55 -8.05 -5.84
N ASN A 150 -2.80 -7.74 -6.22
CA ASN A 150 -3.32 -7.77 -7.59
C ASN A 150 -2.81 -8.97 -8.40
N ALA A 151 -2.89 -10.16 -7.79
CA ALA A 151 -2.29 -11.36 -8.32
C ALA A 151 -3.21 -12.02 -9.36
N ARG A 152 -2.64 -12.37 -10.51
CA ARG A 152 -3.32 -13.13 -11.56
C ARG A 152 -3.49 -14.60 -11.16
N VAL A 153 -4.71 -15.09 -11.26
CA VAL A 153 -5.08 -16.50 -11.14
C VAL A 153 -5.59 -16.97 -12.51
N ASP A 154 -4.84 -17.87 -13.15
CA ASP A 154 -5.22 -18.43 -14.43
C ASP A 154 -6.33 -19.49 -14.28
N VAL A 155 -7.33 -19.43 -15.15
CA VAL A 155 -8.40 -20.42 -15.19
C VAL A 155 -7.87 -21.66 -15.90
N THR A 156 -7.82 -22.79 -15.18
CA THR A 156 -7.40 -24.07 -15.74
C THR A 156 -8.33 -24.50 -16.87
N LYS A 157 -7.84 -25.32 -17.82
CA LYS A 157 -8.65 -25.81 -18.94
C LYS A 157 -9.96 -26.47 -18.49
N ARG A 158 -9.95 -27.16 -17.33
CA ARG A 158 -11.12 -27.83 -16.73
C ARG A 158 -12.13 -26.85 -16.15
N ALA A 159 -11.66 -25.70 -15.64
CA ALA A 159 -12.50 -24.63 -15.08
C ALA A 159 -13.08 -23.69 -16.15
N ARG A 160 -12.60 -23.73 -17.40
CA ARG A 160 -13.14 -22.94 -18.54
C ARG A 160 -14.59 -23.28 -18.88
N MET A 161 -15.09 -24.45 -18.48
CA MET A 161 -16.52 -24.79 -18.63
C MET A 161 -17.41 -23.96 -17.69
N ALA A 162 -16.86 -23.45 -16.58
CA ALA A 162 -17.58 -22.65 -15.57
C ALA A 162 -17.26 -21.15 -15.66
N SER A 163 -16.36 -20.74 -16.55
CA SER A 163 -15.94 -19.34 -16.70
C SER A 163 -15.59 -18.99 -18.15
N ALA A 164 -16.18 -17.90 -18.65
CA ALA A 164 -15.83 -17.33 -19.95
C ALA A 164 -14.47 -16.59 -19.94
N LYS A 165 -13.88 -16.30 -18.77
CA LYS A 165 -12.61 -15.56 -18.66
C LYS A 165 -11.42 -16.52 -18.56
N GLY A 166 -10.31 -16.17 -19.20
CA GLY A 166 -9.07 -16.94 -19.14
C GLY A 166 -8.29 -16.79 -17.82
N TYR A 167 -8.53 -15.73 -17.07
CA TYR A 167 -7.89 -15.43 -15.79
C TYR A 167 -8.74 -14.45 -14.95
N TYR A 168 -8.41 -14.37 -13.67
CA TYR A 168 -8.91 -13.38 -12.72
C TYR A 168 -7.75 -12.68 -12.02
N VAL A 169 -7.97 -11.48 -11.49
CA VAL A 169 -6.98 -10.72 -10.71
C VAL A 169 -7.57 -10.47 -9.33
N CYS A 170 -6.95 -11.03 -8.29
CA CYS A 170 -7.40 -10.87 -6.90
C CYS A 170 -6.57 -9.78 -6.22
N ASP A 171 -7.22 -8.84 -5.54
CA ASP A 171 -6.54 -7.69 -4.93
C ASP A 171 -5.50 -8.13 -3.89
N LEU A 172 -5.85 -9.10 -3.05
CA LEU A 172 -4.95 -9.74 -2.10
C LEU A 172 -5.11 -11.26 -2.24
N LEU A 173 -4.03 -11.97 -2.56
CA LEU A 173 -4.02 -13.43 -2.71
C LEU A 173 -3.00 -14.08 -1.77
N TRP A 174 -3.42 -15.11 -1.02
CA TRP A 174 -2.54 -16.04 -0.33
C TRP A 174 -2.55 -17.39 -1.06
N PRO A 175 -1.64 -17.60 -2.04
CA PRO A 175 -1.69 -18.80 -2.88
C PRO A 175 -1.54 -20.09 -2.07
N GLY A 176 -0.69 -20.08 -1.03
CA GLY A 176 -0.45 -21.26 -0.20
C GLY A 176 -1.65 -21.69 0.66
N GLN A 177 -2.65 -20.83 0.84
CA GLN A 177 -3.87 -21.13 1.60
C GLN A 177 -5.11 -21.16 0.69
N ASN A 178 -4.97 -20.88 -0.61
CA ASN A 178 -6.07 -20.65 -1.54
C ASN A 178 -7.12 -19.66 -0.99
N VAL A 179 -6.64 -18.53 -0.45
CA VAL A 179 -7.52 -17.46 0.06
C VAL A 179 -7.28 -16.20 -0.76
N ALA A 180 -8.36 -15.60 -1.25
CA ALA A 180 -8.36 -14.29 -1.88
C ALA A 180 -9.23 -13.32 -1.09
N VAL A 181 -8.82 -12.05 -1.06
CA VAL A 181 -9.61 -10.94 -0.54
C VAL A 181 -9.80 -9.94 -1.69
N GLU A 182 -11.05 -9.53 -1.89
CA GLU A 182 -11.44 -8.53 -2.89
C GLU A 182 -12.04 -7.31 -2.20
N TYR A 183 -11.49 -6.14 -2.48
CA TYR A 183 -12.02 -4.87 -2.02
C TYR A 183 -13.16 -4.42 -2.94
N ASP A 184 -14.35 -4.28 -2.37
CA ASP A 184 -15.52 -3.80 -3.09
C ASP A 184 -15.67 -2.28 -2.87
N SER A 185 -15.27 -1.52 -3.90
CA SER A 185 -15.39 -0.06 -3.92
C SER A 185 -16.83 0.43 -4.14
N ASP A 186 -17.74 -0.45 -4.56
CA ASP A 186 -18.96 -0.10 -5.28
C ASP A 186 -20.24 -0.62 -4.61
N ALA A 187 -20.21 -0.86 -3.30
CA ALA A 187 -21.30 -1.45 -2.51
C ALA A 187 -22.68 -0.75 -2.60
N TYR A 188 -22.81 0.33 -3.37
CA TYR A 188 -24.04 1.11 -3.61
C TYR A 188 -24.52 1.16 -5.08
N HIS A 189 -23.82 0.53 -6.04
CA HIS A 189 -24.21 0.53 -7.45
C HIS A 189 -24.64 -0.87 -7.92
N THR A 190 -25.89 -1.22 -7.60
CA THR A 190 -26.51 -2.50 -7.94
C THR A 190 -27.13 -2.47 -9.35
N GLY A 191 -26.49 -3.16 -10.29
CA GLY A 191 -27.08 -3.52 -11.58
C GLY A 191 -27.11 -5.04 -11.75
N ALA A 192 -28.15 -5.58 -12.40
CA ALA A 192 -28.32 -7.03 -12.58
C ALA A 192 -27.12 -7.71 -13.27
N GLU A 193 -26.51 -7.03 -14.24
CA GLU A 193 -25.33 -7.53 -14.96
C GLU A 193 -24.08 -7.63 -14.07
N ARG A 194 -23.89 -6.69 -13.14
CA ARG A 194 -22.79 -6.74 -12.15
C ARG A 194 -22.97 -7.90 -11.18
N ILE A 195 -24.18 -8.07 -10.66
CA ILE A 195 -24.51 -9.18 -9.74
C ILE A 195 -24.21 -10.53 -10.41
N ALA A 196 -24.61 -10.70 -11.67
CA ALA A 196 -24.34 -11.92 -12.43
C ALA A 196 -22.83 -12.12 -12.70
N SER A 197 -22.10 -11.05 -13.07
CA SER A 197 -20.65 -11.09 -13.27
C SER A 197 -19.89 -11.46 -11.99
N ASP A 198 -20.26 -10.88 -10.85
CA ASP A 198 -19.62 -11.14 -9.56
C ASP A 198 -19.94 -12.55 -9.06
N ALA A 199 -21.17 -13.03 -9.26
CA ALA A 199 -21.54 -14.42 -8.97
C ALA A 199 -20.73 -15.40 -9.83
N SER A 200 -20.61 -15.15 -11.15
CA SER A 200 -19.81 -16.00 -12.05
C SER A 200 -18.33 -16.00 -11.65
N ARG A 201 -17.76 -14.84 -11.33
CA ARG A 201 -16.39 -14.70 -10.83
C ARG A 201 -16.15 -15.51 -9.55
N ARG A 202 -17.02 -15.34 -8.55
CA ARG A 202 -16.91 -16.05 -7.27
C ARG A 202 -17.05 -17.56 -7.45
N ASN A 203 -17.95 -18.01 -8.32
CA ASN A 203 -18.11 -19.43 -8.66
C ASN A 203 -16.86 -20.00 -9.35
N ALA A 204 -16.26 -19.26 -10.28
CA ALA A 204 -15.06 -19.68 -10.97
C ALA A 204 -13.86 -19.82 -10.01
N LEU A 205 -13.64 -18.83 -9.12
CA LEU A 205 -12.58 -18.91 -8.11
C LEU A 205 -12.83 -20.03 -7.10
N SER A 206 -14.09 -20.23 -6.68
CA SER A 206 -14.48 -21.37 -5.83
C SER A 206 -14.21 -22.72 -6.50
N TYR A 207 -14.48 -22.86 -7.80
CA TYR A 207 -14.16 -24.06 -8.57
C TYR A 207 -12.64 -24.33 -8.66
N LEU A 208 -11.83 -23.27 -8.61
CA LEU A 208 -10.36 -23.37 -8.49
C LEU A 208 -9.89 -23.67 -7.05
N GLY A 209 -10.81 -23.88 -6.11
CA GLY A 209 -10.52 -24.13 -4.70
C GLY A 209 -10.14 -22.88 -3.91
N ILE A 210 -10.38 -21.69 -4.46
CA ILE A 210 -10.02 -20.42 -3.84
C ILE A 210 -11.21 -19.86 -3.06
N ALA A 211 -11.04 -19.73 -1.74
CA ALA A 211 -11.99 -19.05 -0.88
C ALA A 211 -11.84 -17.52 -1.05
N VAL A 212 -12.91 -16.86 -1.50
CA VAL A 212 -12.94 -15.41 -1.72
C VAL A 212 -13.69 -14.70 -0.60
N VAL A 213 -13.05 -13.72 0.04
CA VAL A 213 -13.68 -12.83 1.02
C VAL A 213 -13.80 -11.43 0.42
N THR A 214 -15.03 -10.96 0.21
CA THR A 214 -15.29 -9.59 -0.23
C THR A 214 -15.31 -8.65 0.97
N VAL A 215 -14.59 -7.53 0.89
CA VAL A 215 -14.47 -6.53 1.96
C VAL A 215 -14.91 -5.16 1.44
N THR A 216 -15.95 -4.60 2.05
CA THR A 216 -16.50 -3.31 1.63
C THR A 216 -15.79 -2.13 2.31
N ARG A 217 -15.89 -0.94 1.72
CA ARG A 217 -15.43 0.31 2.36
C ARG A 217 -15.95 0.48 3.78
N ALA A 218 -17.25 0.22 4.00
CA ALA A 218 -17.87 0.35 5.33
C ALA A 218 -17.20 -0.56 6.36
N GLN A 219 -16.88 -1.81 5.99
CA GLN A 219 -16.16 -2.73 6.88
C GLN A 219 -14.72 -2.26 7.16
N VAL A 220 -14.02 -1.68 6.17
CA VAL A 220 -12.66 -1.15 6.40
C VAL A 220 -12.69 0.06 7.34
N LEU A 221 -13.66 0.97 7.16
CA LEU A 221 -13.81 2.21 7.94
C LEU A 221 -14.39 2.01 9.33
N ASP A 222 -15.10 0.91 9.57
CA ASP A 222 -15.57 0.53 10.90
C ASP A 222 -14.53 -0.34 11.65
N CYS A 223 -14.33 -0.07 12.93
CA CYS A 223 -13.34 -0.80 13.74
C CYS A 223 -13.75 -2.26 13.98
N ASP A 224 -15.03 -2.49 14.26
CA ASP A 224 -15.55 -3.81 14.61
C ASP A 224 -15.83 -4.65 13.36
N GLY A 225 -16.32 -4.02 12.29
CA GLY A 225 -16.41 -4.58 10.96
C GLY A 225 -15.05 -5.09 10.48
N MET A 226 -14.00 -4.27 10.60
CA MET A 226 -12.65 -4.67 10.22
C MET A 226 -12.12 -5.82 11.10
N ASP A 227 -12.43 -5.85 12.40
CA ASP A 227 -12.03 -6.94 13.31
C ASP A 227 -12.69 -8.27 12.94
N LYS A 228 -13.99 -8.26 12.65
CA LYS A 228 -14.71 -9.45 12.15
C LYS A 228 -14.11 -9.95 10.84
N THR A 229 -13.85 -9.04 9.90
CA THR A 229 -13.21 -9.36 8.61
C THR A 229 -11.82 -9.99 8.81
N ALA A 230 -10.97 -9.37 9.63
CA ALA A 230 -9.62 -9.87 9.88
C ALA A 230 -9.63 -11.24 10.57
N ARG A 231 -10.56 -11.49 11.50
CA ARG A 231 -10.73 -12.82 12.15
C ARG A 231 -11.20 -13.88 11.17
N ALA A 232 -12.13 -13.54 10.27
CA ALA A 232 -12.59 -14.45 9.23
C ALA A 232 -11.45 -14.85 8.29
N ILE A 233 -10.66 -13.87 7.82
CA ILE A 233 -9.47 -14.11 7.00
C ILE A 233 -8.44 -14.94 7.78
N ALA A 234 -8.14 -14.59 9.03
CA ALA A 234 -7.20 -15.33 9.87
C ALA A 234 -7.58 -16.81 9.99
N LYS A 235 -8.87 -17.11 10.19
CA LYS A 235 -9.40 -18.49 10.24
C LYS A 235 -9.13 -19.24 8.94
N LEU A 236 -9.42 -18.63 7.78
CA LEU A 236 -9.14 -19.23 6.47
C LEU A 236 -7.65 -19.45 6.24
N LEU A 237 -6.80 -18.55 6.74
CA LEU A 237 -5.35 -18.68 6.66
C LEU A 237 -4.75 -19.68 7.68
N GLY A 238 -5.57 -20.31 8.53
CA GLY A 238 -5.08 -21.17 9.61
C GLY A 238 -4.25 -20.42 10.66
N LYS A 239 -4.48 -19.11 10.83
CA LYS A 239 -3.75 -18.25 11.76
C LYS A 239 -4.62 -17.93 12.98
N ARG A 240 -4.00 -18.04 14.16
CA ARG A 240 -4.60 -17.56 15.41
C ARG A 240 -4.07 -16.18 15.74
N LEU A 241 -4.97 -15.20 15.77
CA LEU A 241 -4.65 -13.85 16.20
C LEU A 241 -4.40 -13.85 17.73
N ARG A 242 -3.24 -13.32 18.13
CA ARG A 242 -2.83 -13.21 19.54
C ARG A 242 -2.25 -11.82 19.77
N PHE A 243 -2.88 -11.05 20.63
CA PHE A 243 -2.42 -9.73 21.04
C PHE A 243 -3.00 -9.37 22.42
N ASP A 244 -2.29 -8.53 23.19
CA ASP A 244 -2.82 -7.96 24.43
C ASP A 244 -3.70 -6.76 24.07
N ASP A 245 -5.01 -6.90 24.30
CA ASP A 245 -6.03 -5.89 24.03
C ASP A 245 -5.69 -4.51 24.61
N ARG A 246 -5.01 -4.45 25.76
CA ARG A 246 -4.65 -3.18 26.44
C ARG A 246 -3.62 -2.39 25.65
N THR A 247 -2.74 -3.08 24.93
CA THR A 247 -1.70 -2.45 24.09
C THR A 247 -2.14 -2.32 22.64
N TRP A 248 -2.88 -3.32 22.13
CA TRP A 248 -3.28 -3.39 20.74
C TRP A 248 -4.41 -2.42 20.39
N LYS A 249 -5.43 -2.25 21.25
CA LYS A 249 -6.55 -1.34 20.95
C LYS A 249 -6.07 0.11 20.76
N PRO A 250 -5.21 0.69 21.63
CA PRO A 250 -4.64 2.02 21.39
C PRO A 250 -3.80 2.07 20.09
N ALA A 251 -2.95 1.07 19.85
CA ALA A 251 -2.13 1.02 18.63
C ALA A 251 -2.98 0.92 17.35
N ARG A 252 -4.07 0.14 17.39
CA ARG A 252 -5.05 0.01 16.29
C ARG A 252 -5.72 1.34 16.00
N LEU A 253 -6.16 2.07 17.03
CA LEU A 253 -6.74 3.40 16.86
C LEU A 253 -5.71 4.39 16.29
N ALA A 254 -4.47 4.36 16.76
CA ALA A 254 -3.39 5.19 16.23
C ALA A 254 -3.11 4.90 14.75
N LEU A 255 -3.00 3.61 14.38
CA LEU A 255 -2.83 3.20 12.98
C LEU A 255 -3.98 3.71 12.11
N ARG A 256 -5.22 3.53 12.56
CA ARG A 256 -6.40 3.99 11.81
C ARG A 256 -6.41 5.50 11.63
N ARG A 257 -6.02 6.28 12.65
CA ARG A 257 -5.85 7.73 12.52
C ARG A 257 -4.80 8.07 11.47
N GLU A 258 -3.66 7.36 11.44
CA GLU A 258 -2.60 7.62 10.46
C GLU A 258 -3.02 7.29 9.03
N LEU A 259 -3.80 6.23 8.84
CA LEU A 259 -4.20 5.77 7.50
C LEU A 259 -5.45 6.46 6.96
N LEU A 260 -6.44 6.73 7.81
CA LEU A 260 -7.78 7.17 7.39
C LEU A 260 -7.99 8.69 7.52
N SER A 261 -7.15 9.41 8.27
CA SER A 261 -7.28 10.88 8.40
C SER A 261 -7.18 11.61 7.05
N PHE A 262 -6.33 11.13 6.15
CA PHE A 262 -6.20 11.65 4.79
C PHE A 262 -7.38 11.32 3.87
N SER A 263 -8.24 10.36 4.24
CA SER A 263 -9.41 10.00 3.43
C SER A 263 -10.57 11.00 3.58
N HIS A 264 -10.49 11.91 4.56
CA HIS A 264 -11.46 12.99 4.77
C HIS A 264 -11.05 14.33 4.16
N GLU A 265 -9.78 14.50 3.75
CA GLU A 265 -9.28 15.74 3.12
C GLU A 265 -9.36 15.73 1.59
N VAL A 266 -9.89 14.64 0.99
CA VAL A 266 -10.03 14.48 -0.47
C VAL A 266 -11.48 14.15 -0.87
N VAL A 267 -12.44 14.59 -0.05
CA VAL A 267 -13.86 14.61 -0.39
C VAL A 267 -14.29 16.06 -0.59
#